data_AF-A0A9D5ZSW5-F1
#
_entry.id   AF-A0A9D5ZSW5-F1
#
_cell.length_a   1.000
_cell.length_b   1.000
_cell.length_c   1.000
_cell.angle_alpha   90.00
_cell.angle_beta   90.00
_cell.angle_gamma   90.00
#
_symmetry.space_group_name_H-M   'P 1'
#
loop_
_entity.id
_entity.type
_entity.pdbx_description
1 polymer ?
#
loop_
_entity_poly.entity_id
_entity_poly.type
_entity_poly.pdbx_seq_one_letter_code
_entity_poly.pdbx_strand_id
1 'polypeptide(L)' 'MSKTISLEIDDELGILIDNLSSQIGLTPNEFINNTLRRLLALERFESTRHDLVKRGQDAGYFTDEDIFNAFS' A
#
# COMPACT_ATOMS: atom_id res chain seq x y z
N MET A 1 -4.12 9.19 -18.55
CA MET A 1 -2.86 9.92 -18.84
C MET A 1 -1.70 9.09 -18.30
N SER A 2 -0.63 8.94 -19.07
CA SER A 2 0.60 8.26 -18.63
C SER A 2 1.63 9.28 -18.14
N LYS A 3 2.38 8.93 -17.08
CA LYS A 3 3.51 9.70 -16.57
C LYS A 3 4.70 8.75 -16.51
N THR A 4 5.84 9.17 -17.07
CA THR A 4 7.08 8.38 -17.04
C THR A 4 7.93 8.81 -15.87
N ILE A 5 8.49 7.84 -15.14
CA ILE A 5 9.45 8.04 -14.06
C ILE A 5 10.67 7.20 -14.40
N SER A 6 11.85 7.82 -14.37
CA SER A 6 13.13 7.10 -14.46
C SER A 6 13.64 6.86 -13.04
N LEU A 7 13.97 5.61 -12.75
CA LEU A 7 14.45 5.17 -11.44
C LEU A 7 15.75 4.40 -11.66
N GLU A 8 16.74 4.66 -10.83
CA GLU A 8 17.94 3.85 -10.76
C GLU A 8 17.70 2.73 -9.74
N ILE A 9 18.03 1.51 -10.11
CA ILE A 9 17.90 0.32 -9.28
C ILE A 9 19.21 -0.45 -9.34
N ASP A 10 19.51 -1.19 -8.28
CA ASP A 10 20.61 -2.15 -8.32
C ASP A 10 20.29 -3.35 -9.24
N ASP A 11 21.34 -4.04 -9.67
CA ASP A 11 21.24 -5.16 -10.60
C ASP A 11 20.42 -6.33 -10.01
N GLU A 12 20.52 -6.55 -8.71
CA GLU A 12 19.78 -7.64 -8.03
C GLU A 12 18.27 -7.41 -8.11
N LEU A 13 17.83 -6.17 -7.87
CA LEU A 13 16.43 -5.77 -7.97
C LEU A 13 15.93 -5.85 -9.42
N GLY A 14 16.76 -5.47 -10.39
CA GLY A 14 16.45 -5.65 -11.81
C GLY A 14 16.16 -7.11 -12.16
N ILE A 15 17.06 -8.01 -11.76
CA ILE A 15 16.91 -9.46 -11.96
C ILE A 15 15.63 -9.99 -11.29
N LEU A 16 15.33 -9.54 -10.07
CA LEU A 16 14.14 -9.95 -9.33
C LEU A 16 12.86 -9.52 -10.07
N ILE A 17 12.80 -8.28 -10.55
CA ILE A 17 11.67 -7.74 -11.31
C ILE A 17 11.44 -8.56 -12.58
N ASP A 18 12.49 -8.83 -13.34
CA ASP A 18 12.40 -9.57 -14.59
C ASP A 18 11.89 -11.00 -14.36
N ASN A 19 12.43 -11.69 -13.36
CA ASN A 19 12.02 -13.05 -13.02
C ASN A 19 10.56 -13.12 -12.56
N LEU A 20 10.18 -12.25 -11.61
CA LEU A 20 8.83 -12.27 -11.05
C LEU A 20 7.78 -11.85 -12.08
N SER A 21 8.05 -10.80 -12.87
CA SER A 21 7.14 -10.35 -13.93
C SER A 21 6.93 -11.44 -14.99
N SER A 22 7.99 -12.14 -15.38
CA SER A 22 7.91 -13.28 -16.31
C SER A 22 7.07 -14.44 -15.74
N GLN A 23 7.25 -14.79 -14.47
CA GLN A 23 6.53 -15.91 -13.83
C GLN A 23 5.01 -15.70 -13.79
N ILE A 24 4.57 -14.44 -13.66
CA ILE A 24 3.15 -14.08 -13.57
C ILE A 24 2.58 -13.56 -14.91
N GLY A 25 3.37 -13.59 -15.98
CA GLY A 25 2.94 -13.18 -17.32
C GLY A 25 2.70 -11.68 -17.49
N LEU A 26 3.40 -10.83 -16.73
CA LEU A 26 3.32 -9.37 -16.83
C LEU A 26 4.62 -8.81 -17.42
N THR A 27 4.54 -7.63 -18.05
CA THR A 27 5.75 -6.87 -18.36
C THR A 27 6.38 -6.27 -17.10
N PRO A 28 7.69 -6.00 -17.07
CA PRO A 28 8.34 -5.33 -15.94
C PRO A 28 7.65 -4.03 -15.53
N ASN A 29 7.25 -3.21 -16.50
CA ASN A 29 6.54 -1.97 -16.24
C ASN A 29 5.17 -2.19 -15.61
N GLU A 30 4.39 -3.18 -16.07
CA GLU A 30 3.10 -3.50 -15.46
C GLU A 30 3.27 -4.04 -14.04
N PHE A 31 4.24 -4.92 -13.83
CA PHE A 31 4.57 -5.46 -12.52
C PHE A 31 4.95 -4.36 -11.54
N ILE A 32 5.84 -3.44 -11.92
CA ILE A 32 6.25 -2.30 -11.11
C ILE A 32 5.06 -1.41 -10.80
N ASN A 33 4.25 -1.04 -11.81
CA ASN A 33 3.08 -0.19 -11.59
C ASN A 33 2.06 -0.81 -10.62
N ASN A 34 1.79 -2.10 -10.76
CA ASN A 34 0.86 -2.82 -9.89
C ASN A 34 1.39 -2.91 -8.46
N THR A 35 2.68 -3.23 -8.32
CA THR A 35 3.34 -3.34 -7.02
C THR A 35 3.39 -1.99 -6.30
N LEU A 36 3.77 -0.91 -7.00
CA LEU A 36 3.80 0.44 -6.44
C LEU A 36 2.41 0.90 -6.01
N ARG A 37 1.37 0.65 -6.81
CA ARG A 37 -0.01 0.99 -6.41
C ARG A 37 -0.42 0.27 -5.14
N ARG A 38 -0.11 -1.03 -5.03
CA ARG A 38 -0.42 -1.82 -3.84
C ARG A 38 0.33 -1.30 -2.62
N LEU A 39 1.62 -1.02 -2.76
CA LEU A 39 2.44 -0.49 -1.67
C LEU A 39 1.90 0.87 -1.19
N LEU A 40 1.65 1.81 -2.10
CA LEU A 40 1.12 3.13 -1.75
C LEU A 40 -0.27 3.06 -1.10
N ALA A 41 -1.11 2.10 -1.51
CA ALA A 41 -2.41 1.89 -0.87
C ALA A 41 -2.26 1.40 0.58
N LEU A 42 -1.32 0.49 0.84
CA LEU A 42 -1.01 0.00 2.19
C LEU A 42 -0.46 1.12 3.08
N GLU A 43 0.50 1.90 2.58
CA GLU A 43 1.05 3.05 3.33
C GLU A 43 -0.03 4.07 3.68
N ARG A 44 -0.91 4.38 2.71
CA ARG A 44 -2.04 5.29 2.95
C ARG A 44 -3.02 4.72 3.98
N PHE A 45 -3.29 3.41 3.93
CA PHE A 45 -4.15 2.75 4.89
C PHE A 45 -3.56 2.83 6.30
N GLU A 46 -2.29 2.47 6.47
CA GLU A 46 -1.64 2.49 7.79
C GLU A 46 -1.58 3.90 8.38
N SER A 47 -1.25 4.91 7.57
CA SER A 47 -1.30 6.31 8.00
C SER A 47 -2.70 6.72 8.44
N THR A 48 -3.72 6.37 7.64
CA THR A 48 -5.12 6.70 7.97
C THR A 48 -5.58 5.99 9.23
N ARG A 49 -5.23 4.71 9.37
CA ARG A 49 -5.55 3.89 10.55
C ARG A 49 -4.92 4.49 11.81
N HIS A 50 -3.66 4.91 11.74
CA HIS A 50 -2.99 5.56 12.87
C HIS A 50 -3.74 6.82 13.33
N ASP A 51 -4.10 7.69 12.39
CA ASP A 51 -4.84 8.92 12.69
C ASP A 51 -6.25 8.65 13.25
N LEU A 52 -6.94 7.64 12.69
CA LEU A 52 -8.27 7.25 13.14
C LEU A 52 -8.25 6.66 14.56
N VAL A 53 -7.29 5.77 14.86
CA VAL A 53 -7.14 5.19 16.21
C VAL A 53 -6.91 6.29 17.23
N LYS A 54 -6.01 7.23 16.94
CA LYS A 54 -5.75 8.36 17.84
C LYS A 54 -7.01 9.20 18.09
N ARG A 55 -7.75 9.55 17.05
CA ARG A 55 -9.00 10.30 17.17
C ARG A 55 -10.08 9.53 17.92
N GLY A 56 -10.16 8.22 17.72
CA GLY A 56 -11.07 7.33 18.45
C GLY A 56 -10.78 7.37 19.95
N GLN A 57 -9.50 7.23 20.32
CA GLN A 57 -9.06 7.29 21.72
C GLN A 57 -9.36 8.66 22.36
N ASP A 58 -9.11 9.76 21.66
CA ASP A 58 -9.46 11.11 22.13
C ASP A 58 -10.97 11.28 22.35
N ALA A 59 -11.79 10.52 21.61
CA ALA A 59 -13.25 10.47 21.76
C ALA A 59 -13.75 9.39 22.75
N GLY A 60 -12.85 8.64 23.39
CA GLY A 60 -13.18 7.60 24.36
C GLY A 60 -13.43 6.20 23.76
N TYR A 61 -13.16 5.99 22.48
CA TYR A 61 -13.25 4.69 21.81
C TYR A 61 -11.87 4.01 21.80
N PHE A 62 -11.75 2.87 22.47
CA PHE A 62 -10.49 2.13 22.59
C PHE A 62 -10.51 0.81 21.83
N THR A 63 -11.72 0.29 21.59
CA THR A 63 -11.97 -0.97 20.90
C THR A 63 -12.97 -0.78 19.76
N ASP A 64 -12.98 -1.71 18.82
CA ASP A 64 -13.99 -1.74 17.77
C ASP A 64 -15.40 -1.92 18.36
N GLU A 65 -15.52 -2.63 19.48
CA GLU A 65 -16.80 -2.81 20.20
C GLU A 65 -17.35 -1.49 20.74
N ASP A 66 -16.51 -0.59 21.24
CA ASP A 66 -16.95 0.74 21.68
C ASP A 66 -17.59 1.53 20.53
N ILE A 67 -17.04 1.39 19.32
CA ILE A 67 -17.57 2.02 18.11
C ILE A 67 -18.89 1.38 17.71
N PHE A 68 -18.97 0.04 17.66
CA PHE A 68 -20.22 -0.65 17.32
C PHE A 68 -21.36 -0.30 18.28
N ASN A 69 -21.07 -0.18 19.58
CA ASN A 69 -22.05 0.23 20.59
C ASN A 69 -22.49 1.70 20.44
N ALA A 70 -21.69 2.57 19.84
CA ALA A 70 -22.04 3.98 19.63
C ALA A 70 -22.96 4.22 18.42
N PHE A 71 -22.98 3.29 17.46
CA PHE A 71 -23.76 3.40 16.21
C PHE A 71 -24.92 2.40 16.10
N SER A 72 -25.08 1.51 17.09
CA SER A 72 -26.19 0.55 17.20
C SER A 72 -27.26 1.04 18.18
#